data_AF-A0AAD2HBE2-F1
#
_entry.id   AF-A0AAD2HBE2-F1
#
_cell.length_a   1.000
_cell.length_b   1.000
_cell.length_c   1.000
_cell.angle_alpha   90.00
_cell.angle_beta   90.00
_cell.angle_gamma   90.00
#
_symmetry.space_group_name_H-M   'P 1'
#
loop_
_entity.id
_entity.type
_entity.pdbx_description
1 polymer ?
#
loop_
_entity_poly.entity_id
_entity_poly.type
_entity_poly.pdbx_seq_one_letter_code
_entity_poly.pdbx_strand_id
1 'polypeptide(L)'
;MKELIVNCRAMGHDLPDPDAWLPGGRKLRGECPSFNCQHKPTTACCMKKILYCKPDFQAQLGMLKEHCMKRGYKVIFFSKYHPELNFIEQCWGYAKCIYRIYPRTTNKEELEANVLKALESVPIESMHCFSVRSLCFADGYYHRLNGAEAAWANKKY
;
A
#
# COMPACT_ATOMS: atom_id res chain seq x y z
N MET A 1 22.14 -11.52 7.61
CA MET A 1 22.64 -10.33 6.88
C MET A 1 24.00 -10.58 6.23
N LYS A 2 24.99 -11.14 6.93
CA LYS A 2 26.29 -11.50 6.33
C LYS A 2 26.17 -12.49 5.15
N GLU A 3 25.37 -13.55 5.28
CA GLU A 3 25.08 -14.49 4.16
C GLU A 3 24.42 -13.82 2.95
N LEU A 4 23.44 -12.94 3.16
CA LEU A 4 22.81 -12.16 2.09
C LEU A 4 23.83 -11.31 1.34
N ILE A 5 24.78 -10.69 2.05
CA ILE A 5 25.83 -9.86 1.45
C ILE A 5 26.80 -10.74 0.64
N VAL A 6 27.19 -11.90 1.17
CA VAL A 6 28.04 -12.87 0.46
C VAL A 6 27.35 -13.36 -0.82
N ASN A 7 26.07 -13.71 -0.75
CA ASN A 7 25.29 -14.14 -1.91
C ASN A 7 25.16 -13.03 -2.96
N CYS A 8 24.89 -11.79 -2.53
CA CYS A 8 24.80 -10.65 -3.45
C CYS A 8 26.16 -10.32 -4.10
N ARG A 9 27.28 -10.44 -3.37
CA ARG A 9 28.64 -10.31 -3.94
C ARG A 9 28.94 -11.42 -4.93
N ALA A 10 28.55 -12.66 -4.64
CA ALA A 10 28.69 -13.78 -5.57
C ALA A 10 27.88 -13.59 -6.86
N MET A 11 26.77 -12.86 -6.79
CA MET A 11 25.97 -12.43 -7.95
C MET A 11 26.55 -11.19 -8.68
N GLY A 12 27.75 -10.72 -8.31
CA GLY A 12 28.44 -9.61 -8.99
C GLY A 12 28.05 -8.22 -8.51
N HIS A 13 27.27 -8.08 -7.44
CA HIS A 13 26.91 -6.77 -6.90
C HIS A 13 28.04 -6.18 -6.06
N ASP A 14 28.43 -4.94 -6.38
CA ASP A 14 29.41 -4.16 -5.60
C ASP A 14 28.78 -3.66 -4.28
N LEU A 15 28.72 -4.53 -3.27
CA LEU A 15 28.27 -4.22 -1.92
C LEU A 15 29.47 -3.91 -1.01
N PRO A 16 29.43 -2.79 -0.26
CA PRO A 16 30.47 -2.46 0.69
C PRO A 16 30.56 -3.53 1.77
N ASP A 17 31.77 -3.74 2.28
CA ASP A 17 31.99 -4.75 3.30
C ASP A 17 31.34 -4.33 4.62
N PRO A 18 30.46 -5.16 5.21
CA PRO A 18 29.86 -4.85 6.50
C PRO A 18 30.89 -4.64 7.61
N ASP A 19 32.09 -5.22 7.47
CA ASP A 19 33.18 -5.10 8.43
C ASP A 19 34.24 -4.04 8.01
N ALA A 20 34.14 -3.46 6.80
CA ALA A 20 35.04 -2.39 6.36
C ALA A 20 34.66 -1.01 6.94
N TRP A 21 35.69 -0.22 7.15
CA TRP A 21 35.58 1.18 7.55
C TRP A 21 35.27 2.04 6.32
N LEU A 22 34.22 2.84 6.39
CA LEU A 22 33.93 3.87 5.38
C LEU A 22 34.95 5.01 5.46
N PRO A 23 35.13 5.79 4.38
CA PRO A 23 35.94 7.01 4.42
C PRO A 23 35.51 7.90 5.59
N GLY A 24 36.45 8.22 6.48
CA GLY A 24 36.19 8.94 7.74
C GLY A 24 36.07 8.05 9.00
N GLY A 25 36.52 6.80 8.96
CA GLY A 25 36.73 5.98 10.16
C GLY A 25 35.44 5.54 10.86
N ARG A 26 34.34 5.38 10.13
CA ARG A 26 33.06 4.88 10.67
C ARG A 26 32.71 3.51 10.08
N LYS A 27 32.33 2.56 10.94
CA LYS A 27 31.72 1.30 10.49
C LYS A 27 30.31 1.54 9.92
N LEU A 28 29.98 0.83 8.84
CA LEU A 28 28.66 0.86 8.26
C LEU A 28 27.65 0.18 9.21
N ARG A 29 26.63 0.91 9.64
CA ARG A 29 25.57 0.33 10.48
C ARG A 29 24.70 -0.62 9.66
N GLY A 30 24.21 -1.70 10.29
CA GLY A 30 23.22 -2.58 9.65
C GLY A 30 21.93 -1.83 9.28
N GLU A 31 21.42 -1.04 10.21
CA GLU A 31 20.23 -0.19 10.02
C GLU A 31 20.31 1.11 10.84
N CYS A 32 19.52 2.11 10.43
CA CYS A 32 19.32 3.34 11.21
C CYS A 32 18.16 3.18 12.21
N PRO A 33 18.21 3.86 13.37
CA PRO A 33 17.09 3.89 14.30
C PRO A 33 15.78 4.29 13.61
N SER A 34 14.73 3.51 13.83
CA SER A 34 13.40 3.70 13.24
C SER A 34 13.35 3.82 11.71
N PHE A 35 14.36 3.31 10.99
CA PHE A 35 14.49 3.44 9.53
C PHE A 35 14.55 4.88 9.00
N ASN A 36 14.81 5.85 9.87
CA ASN A 36 14.87 7.26 9.51
C ASN A 36 16.28 7.64 9.00
N CYS A 37 16.63 7.17 7.79
CA CYS A 37 17.88 7.54 7.14
C CYS A 37 17.80 9.02 6.67
N GLN A 38 18.53 9.92 7.33
CA GLN A 38 18.43 11.38 7.11
C GLN A 38 19.07 11.92 5.82
N HIS A 39 19.49 11.08 4.85
CA HIS A 39 20.21 11.57 3.67
C HIS A 39 19.77 10.95 2.33
N LYS A 40 19.98 11.77 1.29
CA LYS A 40 19.72 11.57 -0.16
C LYS A 40 20.03 10.15 -0.65
N PRO A 41 19.40 9.69 -1.77
CA PRO A 41 19.48 8.32 -2.30
C PRO A 41 20.87 7.74 -2.60
N THR A 42 21.95 8.52 -2.44
CA THR A 42 23.28 8.24 -2.98
C THR A 42 24.38 7.97 -1.95
N THR A 43 24.14 7.95 -0.63
CA THR A 43 25.24 7.75 0.34
C THR A 43 25.03 6.60 1.33
N ALA A 44 26.14 5.92 1.63
CA ALA A 44 26.29 4.77 2.52
C ALA A 44 25.86 5.06 3.97
N CYS A 45 24.56 5.29 4.20
CA CYS A 45 23.98 5.61 5.49
C CYS A 45 23.89 4.38 6.41
N CYS A 46 23.39 3.27 5.87
CA CYS A 46 23.35 1.95 6.50
C CYS A 46 23.25 0.87 5.42
N MET A 47 23.60 -0.37 5.77
CA MET A 47 23.57 -1.53 4.86
C MET A 47 22.18 -1.73 4.25
N LYS A 48 21.12 -1.60 5.06
CA LYS A 48 19.75 -1.75 4.60
C LYS A 48 19.35 -0.72 3.53
N LYS A 49 19.80 0.53 3.67
CA LYS A 49 19.55 1.59 2.67
C LYS A 49 20.27 1.30 1.36
N ILE A 50 21.52 0.85 1.45
CA ILE A 50 22.30 0.45 0.26
C ILE A 50 21.59 -0.67 -0.48
N LEU A 51 21.14 -1.71 0.24
CA LEU A 51 20.40 -2.84 -0.34
C LEU A 51 19.10 -2.38 -1.02
N TYR A 52 18.32 -1.52 -0.36
CA TYR A 52 17.07 -0.99 -0.92
C TYR A 52 17.27 -0.12 -2.18
N CYS A 53 18.45 0.48 -2.32
CA CYS A 53 18.83 1.28 -3.49
C CYS A 53 19.46 0.46 -4.61
N LYS A 54 19.67 -0.85 -4.44
CA LYS A 54 20.20 -1.69 -5.52
C LYS A 54 19.16 -1.90 -6.61
N PRO A 55 19.55 -1.91 -7.90
CA PRO A 55 18.62 -1.98 -9.02
C PRO A 55 17.75 -3.24 -9.04
N ASP A 56 18.30 -4.38 -8.65
CA ASP A 56 17.59 -5.66 -8.53
C ASP A 56 16.49 -5.59 -7.48
N PHE A 57 16.76 -5.02 -6.31
CA PHE A 57 15.75 -4.80 -5.26
C PHE A 57 14.67 -3.79 -5.67
N GLN A 58 15.03 -2.75 -6.41
CA GLN A 58 14.07 -1.78 -6.93
C GLN A 58 13.20 -2.34 -8.07
N ALA A 59 13.77 -3.21 -8.89
CA ALA A 59 13.07 -3.86 -9.99
C ALA A 59 12.20 -5.03 -9.52
N GLN A 60 12.55 -5.66 -8.40
CA GLN A 60 11.83 -6.82 -7.88
C GLN A 60 10.39 -6.46 -7.51
N LEU A 61 9.45 -7.15 -8.13
CA LEU A 61 8.03 -7.01 -7.80
C LEU A 61 7.72 -7.83 -6.54
N GLY A 62 6.75 -7.36 -5.74
CA GLY A 62 6.26 -8.14 -4.61
C GLY A 62 5.62 -9.44 -5.08
N MET A 63 5.79 -10.53 -4.31
CA MET A 63 5.27 -11.86 -4.67
C MET A 63 3.79 -11.87 -5.06
N LEU A 64 2.96 -11.11 -4.34
CA LEU A 64 1.53 -10.99 -4.64
C LEU A 64 1.31 -10.35 -6.03
N LYS A 65 2.06 -9.28 -6.34
CA LYS A 65 1.98 -8.60 -7.64
C LYS A 65 2.37 -9.55 -8.75
N GLU A 66 3.47 -10.29 -8.59
CA GLU A 66 3.90 -11.29 -9.58
C GLU A 66 2.85 -12.39 -9.78
N HIS A 67 2.29 -12.91 -8.70
CA HIS A 67 1.28 -13.97 -8.74
C HIS A 67 0.01 -13.53 -9.49
N CYS A 68 -0.46 -12.30 -9.23
CA CYS A 68 -1.60 -11.71 -9.92
C CYS A 68 -1.30 -11.43 -11.39
N MET A 69 -0.13 -10.85 -11.71
CA MET A 69 0.27 -10.56 -13.09
C MET A 69 0.44 -11.84 -13.92
N LYS A 70 0.97 -12.93 -13.34
CA LYS A 70 1.04 -14.26 -13.98
C LYS A 70 -0.33 -14.82 -14.38
N ARG A 71 -1.41 -14.39 -13.71
CA ARG A 71 -2.80 -14.76 -14.02
C ARG A 71 -3.51 -13.76 -14.96
N GLY A 72 -2.81 -12.73 -15.42
CA GLY A 72 -3.38 -11.68 -16.28
C GLY A 72 -4.11 -10.55 -15.52
N TYR A 73 -4.01 -10.50 -14.18
CA TYR A 73 -4.62 -9.42 -13.40
C TYR A 73 -3.72 -8.20 -13.30
N LYS A 74 -4.33 -7.01 -13.38
CA LYS A 74 -3.68 -5.74 -13.02
C LYS A 74 -3.82 -5.54 -11.51
N VAL A 75 -2.72 -5.16 -10.86
CA VAL A 75 -2.68 -4.89 -9.41
C VAL A 75 -2.52 -3.40 -9.19
N ILE A 76 -3.44 -2.82 -8.44
CA ILE A 76 -3.42 -1.42 -8.02
C ILE A 76 -3.11 -1.41 -6.53
N PHE A 77 -2.09 -0.63 -6.13
CA PHE A 77 -1.75 -0.42 -4.72
C PHE A 77 -2.27 0.95 -4.29
N PHE A 78 -3.12 0.96 -3.26
CA PHE A 78 -3.58 2.19 -2.66
C PHE A 78 -2.59 2.70 -1.61
N SER A 79 -2.55 4.02 -1.45
CA SER A 79 -1.80 4.65 -0.37
C SER A 79 -2.34 4.21 0.99
N LYS A 80 -1.45 4.04 1.97
CA LYS A 80 -1.85 3.67 3.33
C LYS A 80 -2.61 4.83 3.98
N TYR A 81 -3.70 4.54 4.68
CA TYR A 81 -4.57 5.52 5.35
C TYR A 81 -5.39 6.43 4.43
N HIS A 82 -5.66 5.99 3.20
CA HIS A 82 -6.53 6.69 2.24
C HIS A 82 -7.73 5.82 1.82
N PRO A 83 -8.66 5.50 2.74
CA PRO A 83 -9.83 4.66 2.44
C PRO A 83 -10.73 5.24 1.34
N GLU A 84 -10.73 6.56 1.15
CA GLU A 84 -11.47 7.26 0.10
C GLU A 84 -11.06 6.88 -1.33
N LEU A 85 -9.86 6.34 -1.51
CA LEU A 85 -9.37 5.84 -2.80
C LEU A 85 -9.91 4.45 -3.16
N ASN A 86 -10.51 3.74 -2.20
CA ASN A 86 -11.05 2.41 -2.39
C ASN A 86 -12.58 2.42 -2.30
N PHE A 87 -13.25 2.43 -3.46
CA PHE A 87 -14.70 2.59 -3.53
C PHE A 87 -15.48 1.48 -2.79
N ILE A 88 -14.88 0.29 -2.58
CA ILE A 88 -15.51 -0.79 -1.83
C ILE A 88 -15.82 -0.38 -0.38
N GLU A 89 -15.09 0.57 0.20
CA GLU A 89 -15.37 1.10 1.55
C GLU A 89 -16.75 1.76 1.60
N GLN A 90 -17.18 2.41 0.51
CA GLN A 90 -18.52 2.98 0.39
C GLN A 90 -19.58 1.90 0.17
N CYS A 91 -19.28 0.84 -0.59
CA CYS A 91 -20.15 -0.34 -0.71
C CYS A 91 -20.39 -0.98 0.67
N TRP A 92 -19.33 -1.17 1.46
CA TRP A 92 -19.44 -1.65 2.84
C TRP A 92 -20.24 -0.68 3.71
N GLY A 93 -20.05 0.62 3.55
CA GLY A 93 -20.84 1.65 4.22
C GLY A 93 -22.34 1.50 3.95
N TYR A 94 -22.71 1.38 2.68
CA TYR A 94 -24.09 1.18 2.23
C TYR A 94 -24.69 -0.11 2.79
N ALA A 95 -24.00 -1.24 2.61
CA ALA A 95 -24.45 -2.53 3.11
C ALA A 95 -24.64 -2.52 4.63
N LYS A 96 -23.73 -1.89 5.39
CA LYS A 96 -23.88 -1.71 6.84
C LYS A 96 -25.11 -0.88 7.20
N CYS A 97 -25.42 0.18 6.45
CA CYS A 97 -26.63 0.97 6.69
C CYS A 97 -27.90 0.12 6.53
N ILE A 98 -27.97 -0.72 5.49
CA ILE A 98 -29.10 -1.63 5.27
C ILE A 98 -29.17 -2.70 6.36
N TYR A 99 -28.03 -3.32 6.68
CA TYR A 99 -27.95 -4.36 7.70
C TYR A 99 -28.45 -3.88 9.06
N ARG A 100 -28.23 -2.60 9.43
CA ARG A 100 -28.69 -2.03 10.70
C ARG A 100 -30.22 -1.93 10.83
N ILE A 101 -30.96 -2.09 9.73
CA ILE A 101 -32.43 -2.10 9.72
C ILE A 101 -32.96 -3.51 10.02
N TYR A 102 -32.14 -4.55 9.81
CA TYR A 102 -32.54 -5.92 10.07
C TYR A 102 -32.71 -6.21 11.57
N PRO A 103 -33.59 -7.16 11.93
CA PRO A 103 -33.73 -7.58 13.31
C PRO A 103 -32.40 -8.12 13.84
N ARG A 104 -32.16 -7.91 15.15
CA ARG A 104 -30.97 -8.42 15.80
C ARG A 104 -31.03 -9.94 15.86
N THR A 105 -30.02 -10.60 15.32
CA THR A 105 -29.89 -12.06 15.34
C THR A 105 -28.89 -12.49 16.41
N THR A 106 -29.12 -13.66 17.00
CA THR A 106 -28.18 -14.37 17.88
C THR A 106 -27.63 -15.63 17.22
N ASN A 107 -28.30 -16.11 16.18
CA ASN A 107 -27.91 -17.25 15.36
C ASN A 107 -26.91 -16.82 14.28
N LYS A 108 -25.86 -17.62 14.07
CA LYS A 108 -24.78 -17.35 13.11
C LYS A 108 -25.23 -17.48 11.66
N GLU A 109 -26.00 -18.51 11.34
CA GLU A 109 -26.50 -18.77 9.99
C GLU A 109 -27.41 -17.62 9.52
N GLU A 110 -28.26 -17.11 10.42
CA GLU A 110 -29.12 -15.95 10.15
C GLU A 110 -28.31 -14.65 10.01
N LEU A 111 -27.28 -14.47 10.85
CA LEU A 111 -26.33 -13.36 10.73
C LEU A 111 -25.67 -13.34 9.34
N GLU A 112 -25.16 -14.49 8.88
CA GLU A 112 -24.48 -14.63 7.59
C GLU A 112 -25.45 -14.37 6.43
N ALA A 113 -26.65 -14.95 6.47
CA ALA A 113 -27.68 -14.71 5.46
C ALA A 113 -28.07 -13.22 5.37
N ASN A 114 -28.17 -12.54 6.51
CA ASN A 114 -28.48 -11.11 6.56
C ASN A 114 -27.32 -10.25 6.04
N VAL A 115 -26.07 -10.61 6.30
CA VAL A 115 -24.90 -9.92 5.72
C VAL A 115 -24.88 -10.07 4.20
N LEU A 116 -25.13 -11.26 3.67
CA LEU A 116 -25.18 -11.51 2.22
C LEU A 116 -26.29 -10.70 1.56
N LYS A 117 -27.51 -10.71 2.11
CA LYS A 117 -28.64 -9.88 1.63
C LYS A 117 -28.31 -8.39 1.63
N ALA A 118 -27.65 -7.90 2.68
CA ALA A 118 -27.26 -6.50 2.76
C ALA A 118 -26.21 -6.14 1.70
N LEU A 119 -25.27 -7.04 1.39
CA LEU A 119 -24.27 -6.84 0.35
C LEU A 119 -24.87 -6.86 -1.06
N GLU A 120 -25.80 -7.77 -1.32
CA GLU A 120 -26.53 -7.85 -2.58
C GLU A 120 -27.44 -6.62 -2.82
N SER A 121 -27.84 -5.92 -1.75
CA SER A 121 -28.69 -4.74 -1.83
C SER A 121 -27.98 -3.48 -2.36
N VAL A 122 -26.65 -3.49 -2.51
CA VAL A 122 -25.89 -2.34 -3.01
C VAL A 122 -26.18 -2.16 -4.51
N PRO A 123 -26.82 -1.06 -4.95
CA PRO A 123 -27.16 -0.89 -6.35
C PRO A 123 -25.91 -0.68 -7.20
N ILE A 124 -25.91 -1.22 -8.43
CA ILE A 124 -24.79 -1.08 -9.37
C ILE A 124 -24.53 0.41 -9.69
N GLU A 125 -25.58 1.21 -9.81
CA GLU A 125 -25.50 2.66 -10.03
C GLU A 125 -24.76 3.35 -8.87
N SER A 126 -25.01 2.91 -7.64
CA SER A 126 -24.29 3.42 -6.47
C SER A 126 -22.80 3.03 -6.53
N MET A 127 -22.48 1.79 -6.91
CA MET A 127 -21.08 1.36 -7.08
C MET A 127 -20.34 2.21 -8.11
N HIS A 128 -20.99 2.52 -9.25
CA HIS A 128 -20.44 3.43 -10.26
C HIS A 128 -20.17 4.82 -9.67
N CYS A 129 -21.14 5.42 -8.97
CA CYS A 129 -20.95 6.70 -8.30
C CYS A 129 -19.81 6.67 -7.27
N PHE A 130 -19.69 5.59 -6.49
CA PHE A 130 -18.60 5.42 -5.53
C PHE A 130 -17.23 5.35 -6.21
N SER A 131 -17.14 4.61 -7.32
CA SER A 131 -15.90 4.50 -8.11
C SER A 131 -15.47 5.85 -8.69
N VAL A 132 -16.43 6.62 -9.25
CA VAL A 132 -16.17 7.97 -9.77
C VAL A 132 -15.68 8.87 -8.65
N ARG A 133 -16.33 8.83 -7.48
CA ARG A 133 -15.89 9.60 -6.31
C ARG A 133 -14.45 9.28 -5.91
N SER A 134 -14.07 7.99 -5.86
CA SER A 134 -12.70 7.58 -5.56
C SER A 134 -11.69 8.07 -6.60
N LEU A 135 -12.08 8.11 -7.88
CA LEU A 135 -11.25 8.71 -8.95
C LEU A 135 -11.07 10.22 -8.77
N CYS A 136 -12.11 10.96 -8.38
CA CYS A 136 -11.97 12.39 -8.11
C CYS A 136 -11.06 12.67 -6.89
N PHE A 137 -11.09 11.82 -5.86
CA PHE A 137 -10.09 11.89 -4.79
C PHE A 137 -8.67 11.60 -5.29
N ALA A 138 -8.51 10.60 -6.15
CA ALA A 138 -7.22 10.28 -6.76
C ALA A 138 -6.67 11.46 -7.57
N ASP A 139 -7.54 12.14 -8.34
CA ASP A 139 -7.21 13.35 -9.09
C ASP A 139 -6.83 14.52 -8.17
N GLY A 140 -7.60 14.76 -7.11
CA GLY A 140 -7.25 15.77 -6.11
C GLY A 140 -5.87 15.53 -5.50
N TYR A 141 -5.54 14.28 -5.17
CA TYR A 141 -4.22 13.92 -4.65
C TYR A 141 -3.11 14.03 -5.70
N TYR A 142 -3.40 13.72 -6.96
CA TYR A 142 -2.50 13.98 -8.06
C TYR A 142 -2.15 15.48 -8.15
N HIS A 143 -3.14 16.35 -7.92
CA HIS A 143 -2.98 17.80 -7.81
C HIS A 143 -2.51 18.30 -6.43
N ARG A 144 -2.02 17.40 -5.56
CA ARG A 144 -1.47 17.70 -4.23
C ARG A 144 -2.46 18.32 -3.25
N LEU A 145 -3.76 18.16 -3.47
CA LEU A 145 -4.77 18.50 -2.47
C LEU A 145 -4.66 17.53 -1.29
N ASN A 146 -4.97 18.01 -0.08
CA ASN A 146 -5.18 17.14 1.06
C ASN A 146 -6.61 16.57 1.05
N GLY A 147 -6.91 15.63 1.97
CA GLY A 147 -8.21 14.95 2.01
C GLY A 147 -9.40 15.90 2.21
N ALA A 148 -9.24 16.97 3.00
CA ALA A 148 -10.31 17.94 3.22
C ALA A 148 -10.55 18.82 1.98
N GLU A 149 -9.47 19.26 1.32
CA GLU A 149 -9.53 20.03 0.08
C GLU A 149 -10.14 19.21 -1.07
N ALA A 150 -9.71 17.95 -1.24
CA ALA A 150 -10.28 17.05 -2.23
C ALA A 150 -11.77 16.78 -1.97
N ALA A 151 -12.16 16.59 -0.70
CA ALA A 151 -13.57 16.42 -0.33
C ALA A 151 -14.40 17.68 -0.62
N TRP A 152 -13.85 18.87 -0.41
CA TRP A 152 -14.50 20.14 -0.75
C TRP A 152 -14.64 20.30 -2.27
N ALA A 153 -13.58 20.03 -3.03
CA ALA A 153 -13.59 20.10 -4.49
C ALA A 153 -14.66 19.18 -5.09
N ASN A 154 -14.69 17.92 -4.65
CA ASN A 154 -15.67 16.90 -5.08
C ASN A 154 -17.13 17.24 -4.71
N LYS A 155 -17.36 18.17 -3.79
CA LYS A 155 -18.70 18.65 -3.43
C LYS A 155 -19.10 19.86 -4.27
N LYS A 156 -18.12 20.65 -4.70
CA LYS A 156 -18.33 21.94 -5.35
C LYS A 156 -18.48 21.82 -6.86
N TYR A 157 -17.73 20.92 -7.46
CA TYR A 157 -17.66 20.63 -8.89
C TYR A 157 -18.07 19.19 -9.16
#